data_AF-W6W8Q0-F1
#
_entry.id   AF-W6W8Q0-F1
#
_cell.length_a   1.000
_cell.length_b   1.000
_cell.length_c   1.000
_cell.angle_alpha   90.00
_cell.angle_beta   90.00
_cell.angle_gamma   90.00
#
_symmetry.space_group_name_H-M   'P 1'
#
loop_
_entity.id
_entity.type
_entity.pdbx_description
1 polymer ?
#
loop_
_entity_poly.entity_id
_entity_poly.type
_entity_poly.pdbx_seq_one_letter_code
_entity_poly.pdbx_strand_id
1 'polypeptide(L)'
;MLMAWGSYRFTVPNYSVETLRRSIEARVEPQNIIGAAPSLHRLGPGNEKLTLSSTFHPRHLNGRGLEQLAGVRQAVNALVPLPLVHINGAGMNIFGNWIATSVEDEQTVLDNAGTPQMVTVTMNLTRDDTSAARSMAISAVLGGINFSVRLGF
;
A
#
# COMPACT_ATOMS: atom_id res chain seq x y z
N MET A 1 9.42 7.31 -10.82
CA MET A 1 8.97 7.07 -9.43
C MET A 1 7.96 5.94 -9.49
N LEU A 2 8.14 4.88 -8.70
CA LEU A 2 7.28 3.70 -8.78
C LEU A 2 6.04 3.90 -7.89
N MET A 3 6.24 4.28 -6.63
CA MET A 3 5.14 4.38 -5.66
C MET A 3 5.42 5.43 -4.57
N ALA A 4 4.40 6.04 -4.00
CA ALA A 4 4.48 6.92 -2.82
C ALA A 4 3.46 6.52 -1.78
N TRP A 5 3.86 6.62 -0.52
CA TRP A 5 2.97 6.62 0.63
C TRP A 5 3.20 7.92 1.38
N GLY A 6 2.34 8.92 1.15
CA GLY A 6 2.52 10.28 1.67
C GLY A 6 3.85 10.94 1.22
N SER A 7 4.71 11.23 2.20
CA SER A 7 6.05 11.77 1.97
C SER A 7 7.07 10.71 1.55
N TYR A 8 6.82 9.43 1.84
CA TYR A 8 7.73 8.33 1.54
C TYR A 8 7.67 7.98 0.07
N ARG A 9 8.83 7.96 -0.59
CA ARG A 9 8.95 7.75 -2.04
C ARG A 9 9.69 6.45 -2.30
N PHE A 10 9.03 5.56 -3.02
CA PHE A 10 9.57 4.28 -3.44
C PHE A 10 9.99 4.38 -4.91
N THR A 11 11.28 4.52 -5.12
CA THR A 11 11.91 4.65 -6.42
C THR A 11 13.36 4.19 -6.34
N VAL A 12 13.87 3.65 -7.44
CA VAL A 12 15.33 3.58 -7.68
C VAL A 12 15.84 5.02 -7.75
N PRO A 13 16.93 5.41 -7.05
CA PRO A 13 17.90 4.59 -6.33
C PRO A 13 17.64 4.38 -4.82
N ASN A 14 16.69 5.06 -4.17
CA ASN A 14 16.67 5.09 -2.70
C ASN A 14 16.06 3.83 -2.06
N TYR A 15 14.86 3.46 -2.49
CA TYR A 15 14.05 2.40 -1.86
C TYR A 15 13.11 1.86 -2.93
N SER A 16 13.48 0.75 -3.58
CA SER A 16 12.75 0.24 -4.75
C SER A 16 11.72 -0.80 -4.35
N VAL A 17 10.44 -0.58 -4.67
CA VAL A 17 9.44 -1.65 -4.52
C VAL A 17 9.70 -2.70 -5.60
N GLU A 18 10.06 -3.90 -5.17
CA GLU A 18 10.36 -5.03 -6.05
C GLU A 18 9.13 -5.92 -6.24
N THR A 19 8.41 -6.16 -5.14
CA THR A 19 7.18 -6.95 -5.15
C THR A 19 6.04 -6.16 -4.54
N LEU A 20 4.94 -6.07 -5.28
CA LEU A 20 3.68 -5.47 -4.86
C LEU A 20 2.62 -6.57 -4.82
N ARG A 21 2.12 -6.91 -3.62
CA ARG A 21 1.02 -7.88 -3.46
C ARG A 21 -0.19 -7.17 -2.87
N ARG A 22 -1.33 -7.28 -3.53
CA ARG A 22 -2.61 -6.70 -3.09
C ARG A 22 -3.63 -7.81 -2.87
N SER A 23 -4.30 -7.80 -1.72
CA SER A 23 -5.40 -8.71 -1.42
C SER A 23 -6.64 -7.92 -1.02
N ILE A 24 -7.74 -8.17 -1.71
CA ILE A 24 -9.04 -7.55 -1.45
C ILE A 24 -9.96 -8.64 -0.93
N GLU A 25 -10.44 -8.49 0.29
CA GLU A 25 -11.41 -9.41 0.88
C GLU A 25 -12.81 -8.77 0.82
N ALA A 26 -13.80 -9.51 0.31
CA ALA A 26 -15.19 -9.10 0.37
C ALA A 26 -15.86 -9.77 1.58
N ARG A 27 -16.75 -9.06 2.28
CA ARG A 27 -17.52 -9.66 3.37
C ARG A 27 -18.72 -10.38 2.77
N VAL A 28 -18.63 -11.69 2.70
CA VAL A 28 -19.71 -12.57 2.23
C VAL A 28 -19.98 -13.64 3.26
N GLU A 29 -21.26 -13.90 3.53
CA GLU A 29 -21.70 -14.91 4.50
C GLU A 29 -22.55 -15.98 3.77
N PRO A 30 -22.17 -17.27 3.81
CA PRO A 30 -22.98 -18.32 3.24
C PRO A 30 -24.15 -18.67 4.18
N GLN A 31 -25.37 -18.61 3.67
CA GLN A 31 -26.55 -19.12 4.34
C GLN A 31 -26.85 -20.54 3.85
N ASN A 32 -26.73 -21.51 4.75
CA ASN A 32 -27.04 -22.91 4.46
C ASN A 32 -28.55 -23.10 4.31
N ILE A 33 -28.95 -23.76 3.23
CA ILE A 33 -30.33 -24.13 2.93
C ILE A 33 -30.41 -25.64 2.71
N ILE A 34 -31.50 -26.27 3.15
CA ILE A 34 -31.66 -27.72 3.05
C ILE A 34 -31.94 -28.10 1.59
N GLY A 35 -31.17 -29.05 1.05
CA GLY A 35 -31.41 -29.64 -0.27
C GLY A 35 -30.91 -28.82 -1.46
N ALA A 36 -30.19 -27.71 -1.24
CA ALA A 36 -29.61 -26.89 -2.29
C ALA A 36 -28.24 -26.32 -1.86
N ALA A 37 -27.51 -25.73 -2.82
CA ALA A 37 -26.26 -25.05 -2.54
C ALA A 37 -26.50 -23.80 -1.67
N PRO A 38 -25.58 -23.47 -0.73
CA PRO A 38 -25.75 -22.33 0.17
C PRO A 38 -25.82 -21.01 -0.60
N SER A 39 -26.78 -20.16 -0.23
CA SER A 39 -26.93 -18.82 -0.81
C SER A 39 -25.96 -17.84 -0.17
N LEU A 40 -25.25 -17.05 -0.97
CA LEU A 40 -24.24 -16.08 -0.48
C LEU A 40 -24.86 -14.70 -0.21
N HIS A 41 -24.77 -14.24 1.05
CA HIS A 41 -25.14 -12.88 1.44
C HIS A 41 -23.95 -11.94 1.31
N ARG A 42 -24.16 -10.79 0.64
CA ARG A 42 -23.13 -9.77 0.41
C ARG A 42 -23.24 -8.69 1.48
N LEU A 43 -22.32 -8.70 2.46
CA LEU A 43 -22.27 -7.74 3.57
C LEU A 43 -21.45 -6.48 3.24
N GLY A 44 -21.00 -6.37 2.00
CA GLY A 44 -20.25 -5.23 1.46
C GLY A 44 -18.75 -5.47 1.35
N PRO A 45 -17.98 -4.42 1.01
CA PRO A 45 -16.54 -4.54 0.83
C PRO A 45 -15.87 -4.77 2.19
N GLY A 46 -14.94 -5.73 2.25
CA GLY A 46 -14.14 -6.02 3.43
C GLY A 46 -12.81 -5.28 3.40
N ASN A 47 -11.84 -5.81 4.13
CA ASN A 47 -10.55 -5.17 4.28
C ASN A 47 -9.70 -5.38 3.04
N GLU A 48 -8.95 -4.34 2.71
CA GLU A 48 -7.99 -4.36 1.63
C GLU A 48 -6.60 -4.22 2.22
N LYS A 49 -5.73 -5.18 1.89
CA LYS A 49 -4.35 -5.24 2.37
C LYS A 49 -3.39 -5.15 1.19
N LEU A 50 -2.27 -4.50 1.43
CA LEU A 50 -1.20 -4.34 0.47
C LEU A 50 0.14 -4.62 1.16
N THR A 51 0.89 -5.56 0.61
CA THR A 51 2.23 -5.91 1.06
C THR A 51 3.23 -5.40 0.03
N LEU A 52 4.17 -4.59 0.50
CA LEU A 52 5.28 -4.05 -0.25
C LEU A 52 6.56 -4.73 0.22
N SER A 53 7.29 -5.37 -0.69
CA SER A 53 8.64 -5.88 -0.41
C SER A 53 9.65 -5.12 -1.24
N SER A 54 10.73 -4.67 -0.59
CA SER A 54 11.76 -3.83 -1.17
C SER A 54 13.12 -4.23 -0.63
N THR A 55 14.12 -4.21 -1.50
CA THR A 55 15.51 -4.35 -1.11
C THR A 55 16.27 -3.09 -1.53
N PHE A 56 17.12 -2.56 -0.65
CA PHE A 56 17.99 -1.43 -0.99
C PHE A 56 19.36 -1.54 -0.34
N HIS A 57 20.34 -0.87 -0.95
CA HIS A 57 21.75 -0.90 -0.53
C HIS A 57 22.20 0.49 -0.09
N PRO A 58 22.21 0.79 1.23
CA PRO A 58 22.48 2.15 1.73
C PRO A 58 23.80 2.74 1.26
N ARG A 59 24.87 1.93 1.27
CA ARG A 59 26.23 2.35 0.94
C ARG A 59 26.39 2.80 -0.52
N HIS A 60 25.61 2.22 -1.43
CA HIS A 60 25.68 2.56 -2.86
C HIS A 60 24.78 3.74 -3.24
N LEU A 61 23.78 4.08 -2.39
CA LEU A 61 22.63 4.90 -2.78
C LEU A 61 22.45 6.13 -1.87
N ASN A 62 23.57 6.68 -1.38
CA ASN A 62 23.66 7.91 -0.58
C ASN A 62 22.93 7.88 0.78
N GLY A 63 22.70 6.70 1.39
CA GLY A 63 22.15 6.58 2.75
C GLY A 63 20.70 7.04 2.96
N ARG A 64 20.07 7.72 2.00
CA ARG A 64 18.70 8.28 2.10
C ARG A 64 17.63 7.24 2.39
N GLY A 65 17.86 5.99 2.00
CA GLY A 65 16.97 4.87 2.31
C GLY A 65 16.85 4.58 3.80
N LEU A 66 17.91 4.78 4.59
CA LEU A 66 17.90 4.56 6.05
C LEU A 66 17.09 5.62 6.78
N GLU A 67 17.25 6.89 6.40
CA GLU A 67 16.43 7.99 6.94
C GLU A 67 14.94 7.79 6.60
N GLN A 68 14.65 7.38 5.37
CA GLN A 68 13.30 7.07 4.95
C GLN A 68 12.71 5.91 5.76
N LEU A 69 13.47 4.83 5.97
CA LEU A 69 13.05 3.68 6.78
C LEU A 69 12.76 4.11 8.23
N ALA A 70 13.59 4.97 8.83
CA ALA A 70 13.35 5.50 10.17
C ALA A 70 12.04 6.30 10.22
N GLY A 71 11.76 7.13 9.22
CA GLY A 71 10.48 7.84 9.09
C GLY A 71 9.30 6.89 8.94
N VAL A 72 9.41 5.86 8.09
CA VAL A 72 8.34 4.86 7.92
C VAL A 72 8.02 4.17 9.25
N ARG A 73 9.03 3.79 10.05
CA ARG A 73 8.79 3.22 11.39
C ARG A 73 8.05 4.18 12.30
N GLN A 74 8.42 5.45 12.31
CA GLN A 74 7.72 6.47 13.11
C GLN A 74 6.26 6.64 12.64
N ALA A 75 6.01 6.62 11.33
CA ALA A 75 4.67 6.71 10.78
C ALA A 75 3.80 5.48 11.10
N VAL A 76 4.39 4.28 11.12
CA VAL A 76 3.73 3.04 11.58
C VAL A 76 3.33 3.16 13.06
N ASN A 77 4.25 3.61 13.92
CA ASN A 77 3.97 3.81 15.35
C ASN A 77 2.88 4.86 15.60
N ALA A 78 2.83 5.90 14.75
CA ALA A 78 1.83 6.95 14.85
C ALA A 78 0.48 6.60 14.18
N LEU A 79 0.36 5.44 13.52
CA LEU A 79 -0.84 4.97 12.81
C LEU A 79 -1.44 6.02 11.85
N VAL A 80 -0.57 6.81 11.20
CA VAL A 80 -1.02 7.93 10.36
C VAL A 80 -1.56 7.39 9.02
N PRO A 81 -2.82 7.70 8.65
CA PRO A 81 -3.32 7.40 7.32
C PRO A 81 -2.66 8.34 6.31
N LEU A 82 -1.93 7.77 5.36
CA LEU A 82 -1.27 8.55 4.30
C LEU A 82 -1.79 8.11 2.92
N PRO A 83 -1.87 9.05 1.96
CA PRO A 83 -2.32 8.74 0.61
C PRO A 83 -1.30 7.84 -0.09
N LEU A 84 -1.79 6.79 -0.73
CA LEU A 84 -1.00 5.88 -1.52
C LEU A 84 -1.17 6.18 -3.01
N VAL A 85 -0.06 6.44 -3.69
CA VAL A 85 -0.04 6.80 -5.11
C VAL A 85 0.94 5.88 -5.83
N HIS A 86 0.51 5.33 -6.96
CA HIS A 86 1.36 4.57 -7.85
C HIS A 86 1.46 5.29 -9.19
N ILE A 87 2.68 5.53 -9.64
CA ILE A 87 2.93 6.20 -10.92
C ILE A 87 3.61 5.17 -11.81
N ASN A 88 2.93 4.81 -12.89
CA ASN A 88 3.48 3.96 -13.94
C ASN A 88 3.54 4.78 -15.25
N GLY A 89 4.23 4.28 -16.28
CA GLY A 89 4.26 4.87 -17.62
C GLY A 89 2.87 5.08 -18.24
N ALA A 90 1.83 4.43 -17.72
CA ALA A 90 0.43 4.61 -18.12
C ALA A 90 -0.31 5.74 -17.37
N GLY A 91 0.27 6.35 -16.34
CA GLY A 91 -0.32 7.45 -15.58
C GLY A 91 -0.21 7.33 -14.05
N MET A 92 -0.82 8.29 -13.36
CA MET A 92 -0.87 8.39 -11.90
C MET A 92 -2.16 7.76 -11.36
N ASN A 93 -2.03 6.69 -10.58
CA ASN A 93 -3.15 6.02 -9.90
C ASN A 93 -3.11 6.38 -8.40
N ILE A 94 -4.19 6.97 -7.90
CA ILE A 94 -4.36 7.30 -6.48
C ILE A 94 -5.23 6.22 -5.85
N PHE A 95 -4.67 5.47 -4.88
CA PHE A 95 -5.36 4.36 -4.22
C PHE A 95 -6.12 4.76 -2.95
N GLY A 96 -6.16 6.06 -2.63
CA GLY A 96 -6.78 6.57 -1.40
C GLY A 96 -5.83 6.55 -0.21
N ASN A 97 -6.39 6.55 1.01
CA ASN A 97 -5.62 6.57 2.25
C ASN A 97 -5.34 5.15 2.76
N TRP A 98 -4.12 4.95 3.23
CA TRP A 98 -3.62 3.67 3.73
C TRP A 98 -2.87 3.88 5.04
N ILE A 99 -3.09 2.99 5.99
CA ILE A 99 -2.40 2.93 7.26
C ILE A 99 -1.42 1.76 7.22
N ALA A 100 -0.19 2.00 7.64
CA ALA A 100 0.80 0.94 7.77
C ALA A 100 0.58 0.17 9.07
N THR A 101 0.29 -1.12 8.96
CA THR A 101 0.01 -1.99 10.12
C THR A 101 1.27 -2.68 10.63
N SER A 102 2.22 -2.98 9.75
CA SER A 102 3.53 -3.49 10.16
C SER A 102 4.62 -3.10 9.17
N VAL A 103 5.84 -3.00 9.69
CA VAL A 103 7.07 -2.89 8.91
C VAL A 103 8.10 -3.82 9.51
N GLU A 104 8.69 -4.66 8.69
CA GLU A 104 9.74 -5.61 9.03
C GLU A 104 10.94 -5.31 8.16
N ASP A 105 12.11 -5.12 8.75
CA ASP A 105 13.36 -4.92 8.02
C ASP A 105 14.42 -5.92 8.47
N GLU A 106 15.11 -6.48 7.50
CA GLU A 106 16.24 -7.38 7.66
C GLU A 106 17.49 -6.66 7.16
N GLN A 107 18.47 -6.52 8.03
CA GLN A 107 19.72 -5.83 7.77
C GLN A 107 20.85 -6.85 7.67
N THR A 108 21.52 -6.90 6.53
CA THR A 108 22.59 -7.87 6.26
C THR A 108 23.90 -7.18 5.88
N VAL A 109 25.00 -7.88 6.15
CA VAL A 109 26.38 -7.42 5.89
C VAL A 109 26.65 -6.07 6.55
N LEU A 110 26.72 -6.06 7.89
CA LEU A 110 27.04 -4.88 8.67
C LEU A 110 28.53 -4.52 8.50
N ASP A 111 28.83 -3.24 8.34
CA ASP A 111 30.21 -2.76 8.34
C ASP A 111 30.77 -2.58 9.77
N ASN A 112 32.03 -2.16 9.88
CA ASN A 112 32.68 -1.92 11.17
C ASN A 112 32.03 -0.79 12.00
N ALA A 113 31.23 0.07 11.37
CA ALA A 113 30.45 1.11 12.03
C ALA A 113 29.02 0.67 12.37
N GLY A 114 28.64 -0.58 12.06
CA GLY A 114 27.29 -1.11 12.26
C GLY A 114 26.28 -0.69 11.20
N THR A 115 26.71 -0.08 10.10
CA THR A 115 25.84 0.30 8.99
C THR A 115 25.60 -0.90 8.08
N PRO A 116 24.34 -1.25 7.76
CA PRO A 116 24.04 -2.36 6.86
C PRO A 116 24.36 -2.02 5.41
N GLN A 117 24.95 -2.98 4.70
CA GLN A 117 25.20 -2.84 3.26
C GLN A 117 24.00 -3.27 2.41
N MET A 118 23.10 -4.08 2.97
CA MET A 118 21.86 -4.51 2.33
C MET A 118 20.73 -4.51 3.36
N VAL A 119 19.59 -3.94 2.98
CA VAL A 119 18.39 -3.89 3.81
C VAL A 119 17.20 -4.37 2.98
N THR A 120 16.56 -5.44 3.43
CA THR A 120 15.31 -5.96 2.88
C THR A 120 14.18 -5.52 3.79
N VAL A 121 13.13 -4.93 3.24
CA VAL A 121 12.00 -4.44 4.02
C VAL A 121 10.71 -4.98 3.46
N THR A 122 9.86 -5.50 4.34
CA THR A 122 8.49 -5.88 4.06
C THR A 122 7.55 -5.00 4.87
N MET A 123 6.64 -4.33 4.19
CA MET A 123 5.69 -3.40 4.78
C MET A 123 4.27 -3.84 4.45
N ASN A 124 3.43 -3.93 5.48
CA ASN A 124 2.01 -4.23 5.33
C ASN A 124 1.18 -2.96 5.56
N LEU A 125 0.33 -2.66 4.59
CA LEU A 125 -0.58 -1.53 4.58
C LEU A 125 -2.01 -2.08 4.56
N THR A 126 -2.88 -1.47 5.34
CA THR A 126 -4.32 -1.70 5.29
C THR A 126 -5.00 -0.42 4.85
N ARG A 127 -5.99 -0.54 3.96
CA ARG A 127 -6.73 0.61 3.46
C ARG A 127 -7.56 1.24 4.57
N ASP A 128 -7.48 2.56 4.69
CA ASP A 128 -8.35 3.33 5.58
C ASP A 128 -9.61 3.77 4.81
N ASP A 129 -10.70 3.07 5.12
CA ASP A 129 -12.01 3.24 4.52
C ASP A 129 -12.78 4.47 5.04
N THR A 130 -12.23 5.19 6.04
CA THR A 130 -12.81 6.46 6.54
C THR A 130 -12.72 7.59 5.52
N SER A 131 -12.01 7.38 4.41
CA SER A 131 -11.87 8.35 3.33
C SER A 131 -13.15 8.48 2.49
N ALA A 132 -13.57 9.73 2.23
CA ALA A 132 -14.70 10.09 1.35
C ALA A 132 -14.60 9.47 -0.08
N ALA A 133 -13.44 8.97 -0.47
CA ALA A 133 -13.24 8.23 -1.72
C ALA A 133 -14.06 6.93 -1.80
N ARG A 134 -14.33 6.25 -0.68
CA ARG A 134 -15.11 5.00 -0.68
C ARG A 134 -16.60 5.26 -0.87
N SER A 135 -17.17 6.31 -0.26
CA SER A 135 -18.57 6.70 -0.49
C SER A 135 -18.80 7.10 -1.96
N MET A 136 -17.82 7.78 -2.57
CA MET A 136 -17.83 8.12 -3.99
C MET A 136 -17.69 6.89 -4.89
N ALA A 137 -16.81 5.93 -4.57
CA ALA A 137 -16.64 4.71 -5.36
C ALA A 137 -17.86 3.77 -5.27
N ILE A 138 -18.51 3.66 -4.10
CA ILE A 138 -19.77 2.92 -3.94
C ILE A 138 -20.87 3.58 -4.79
N SER A 139 -20.96 4.91 -4.79
CA SER A 139 -21.87 5.65 -5.68
C SER A 139 -21.53 5.45 -7.17
N ALA A 140 -20.26 5.30 -7.53
CA ALA A 140 -19.84 5.11 -8.92
C ALA A 140 -20.14 3.70 -9.44
N VAL A 141 -19.94 2.66 -8.62
CA VAL A 141 -20.27 1.27 -8.97
C VAL A 141 -21.78 1.03 -9.02
N LEU A 142 -22.54 1.66 -8.13
CA LEU A 142 -24.01 1.61 -8.17
C LEU A 142 -24.61 2.56 -9.22
N GLY A 143 -23.87 3.58 -9.65
CA GLY A 143 -24.33 4.63 -10.57
C GLY A 143 -23.85 4.53 -12.03
N GLY A 144 -22.97 3.58 -12.37
CA GLY A 144 -22.56 3.32 -13.75
C GLY A 144 -21.80 4.47 -14.46
N ILE A 145 -21.11 5.34 -13.71
CA ILE A 145 -20.43 6.52 -14.26
C ILE A 145 -18.92 6.28 -14.38
N ASN A 146 -18.45 6.13 -15.62
CA ASN A 146 -17.03 6.16 -15.97
C ASN A 146 -16.52 7.60 -15.92
N PHE A 147 -15.50 7.88 -15.11
CA PHE A 147 -14.88 9.20 -15.08
C PHE A 147 -13.55 9.19 -15.84
N SER A 148 -13.56 9.65 -17.09
CA SER A 148 -12.36 10.15 -17.76
C SER A 148 -12.14 11.60 -17.29
N VAL A 149 -11.18 11.82 -16.40
CA VAL A 149 -10.78 13.18 -16.02
C VAL A 149 -10.03 13.80 -17.21
N ARG A 150 -10.72 14.59 -18.04
CA ARG A 150 -10.06 15.54 -18.93
C ARG A 150 -9.73 16.79 -18.12
N LEU A 151 -8.46 16.92 -17.72
CA LEU A 151 -7.93 18.19 -17.21
C LEU A 151 -7.81 19.15 -18.39
N GLY A 152 -8.73 20.11 -18.49
CA GLY A 152 -8.52 21.38 -19.17
C GLY A 152 -8.56 22.46 -18.09
N PHE A 153 -7.46 23.17 -17.85
CA PHE A 153 -7.02 24.35 -18.60
C PHE A 153 -5.49 24.38 -18.58
#